data_AF-A0A934B5C8-F1
#
_entry.id   AF-A0A934B5C8-F1
#
_cell.length_a   1.000
_cell.length_b   1.000
_cell.length_c   1.000
_cell.angle_alpha   90.00
_cell.angle_beta   90.00
_cell.angle_gamma   90.00
#
_symmetry.space_group_name_H-M   'P 1'
#
loop_
_entity.id
_entity.type
_entity.pdbx_description
1 polymer ?
#
loop_
_entity_poly.entity_id
_entity_poly.type
_entity_poly.pdbx_seq_one_letter_code
_entity_poly.pdbx_strand_id
1 'polypeptide(L)'
;MQNVRDNTGFSLVELMMVIVLINILAAVGITVYVGVQEKARRAGMTEIAVGSKSELQHWLQSSLSSNKNLREIDTNLNGNVEGSDAENGVLYNNIAVRYTAGRNTVYGDKSPWFNIPLWNLNDPPIPGTISLTQPAPSKLKVVATGKNGEIITQYDISVY
;
A
#
# COMPACT_ATOMS: atom_id res chain seq x y z
N MET A 1 -4.22 -22.21 -64.41
CA MET A 1 -4.39 -21.13 -63.42
C MET A 1 -3.06 -20.99 -62.68
N GLN A 2 -2.31 -19.91 -62.92
CA GLN A 2 -0.95 -19.72 -62.41
C GLN A 2 -1.02 -18.87 -61.13
N ASN A 3 -0.60 -19.43 -60.00
CA ASN A 3 -0.50 -18.71 -58.73
C ASN A 3 0.71 -17.76 -58.78
N VAL A 4 0.46 -16.47 -58.95
CA VAL A 4 1.47 -15.44 -58.74
C VAL A 4 1.61 -15.26 -57.22
N ARG A 5 2.72 -15.73 -56.66
CA ARG A 5 3.11 -15.40 -55.28
C ARG A 5 3.94 -14.13 -55.32
N ASP A 6 3.39 -13.03 -54.80
CA ASP A 6 4.10 -11.76 -54.64
C ASP A 6 5.28 -11.95 -53.67
N ASN A 7 6.49 -12.05 -54.22
CA ASN A 7 7.75 -12.21 -53.49
C ASN A 7 8.34 -10.85 -53.06
N THR A 8 7.50 -9.97 -52.51
CA THR A 8 7.95 -8.68 -51.96
C THR A 8 8.45 -8.89 -50.53
N GLY A 9 9.75 -9.21 -50.39
CA GLY A 9 10.45 -9.22 -49.11
C GLY A 9 10.89 -7.80 -48.68
N PHE A 10 11.03 -7.59 -47.38
CA PHE A 10 11.55 -6.35 -46.80
C PHE A 10 13.06 -6.23 -47.05
N SER A 11 13.58 -5.04 -47.35
CA SER A 11 15.03 -4.84 -47.51
C SER A 11 15.75 -4.95 -46.18
N LEU A 12 16.96 -5.51 -46.20
CA LEU A 12 17.83 -5.60 -45.03
C LEU A 12 18.13 -4.21 -44.45
N VAL A 13 18.30 -3.21 -45.32
CA VAL A 13 18.54 -1.82 -44.90
C VAL A 13 17.29 -1.20 -44.26
N GLU A 14 16.10 -1.50 -44.78
CA GLU A 14 14.84 -1.03 -44.17
C GLU A 14 14.67 -1.61 -42.77
N LEU A 15 14.95 -2.89 -42.59
CA LEU A 15 14.89 -3.53 -41.28
C LEU A 15 15.91 -2.92 -40.30
N MET A 16 17.14 -2.67 -40.76
CA MET A 16 18.18 -2.07 -39.92
C MET A 16 17.82 -0.66 -39.45
N MET A 17 17.29 0.18 -40.33
CA MET A 17 16.88 1.54 -39.97
C MET A 17 15.74 1.52 -38.92
N VAL A 18 14.76 0.63 -39.09
CA VAL A 18 13.64 0.48 -38.13
C VAL A 18 14.14 0.08 -36.74
N ILE A 19 15.06 -0.88 -36.67
CA ILE A 19 15.62 -1.32 -35.38
C ILE A 19 16.37 -0.18 -34.70
N VAL A 20 17.17 0.60 -35.45
CA VAL A 20 17.89 1.76 -34.91
C VAL A 20 16.91 2.79 -34.32
N LEU A 21 15.83 3.10 -35.03
CA LEU A 21 14.83 4.05 -34.56
C LEU A 21 14.10 3.54 -33.30
N ILE A 22 13.69 2.27 -33.27
CA ILE A 22 13.02 1.68 -32.10
C ILE A 22 13.96 1.66 -30.89
N ASN A 23 15.25 1.38 -31.07
CA ASN A 23 16.20 1.36 -29.97
C ASN A 23 16.39 2.73 -29.32
N ILE A 24 16.43 3.80 -30.13
CA ILE A 24 16.51 5.18 -29.61
C ILE A 24 15.22 5.54 -28.86
N LEU A 25 14.06 5.22 -29.42
CA LEU A 25 12.76 5.50 -28.78
C LEU A 25 12.57 4.70 -27.49
N ALA A 26 12.96 3.42 -27.49
CA ALA A 26 12.87 2.55 -26.33
C ALA A 26 13.75 3.06 -25.17
N ALA A 27 14.96 3.54 -25.45
CA ALA A 27 15.86 4.07 -24.42
C ALA A 27 15.22 5.26 -23.66
N VAL A 28 14.60 6.20 -24.39
CA VAL A 28 13.89 7.34 -23.76
C VAL A 28 12.61 6.86 -23.06
N GLY A 29 11.84 5.98 -23.71
CA GLY A 29 10.59 5.44 -23.16
C GLY A 29 10.77 4.71 -21.84
N ILE A 30 11.82 3.90 -21.69
CA ILE A 30 12.09 3.12 -20.48
C ILE A 30 12.32 4.04 -19.27
N THR A 31 13.12 5.10 -19.42
CA THR A 31 13.45 6.00 -18.28
C THR A 31 12.22 6.77 -17.81
N VAL A 32 11.41 7.28 -18.74
CA VAL A 32 10.13 7.96 -18.44
C VAL A 32 9.16 6.98 -17.76
N TYR A 33 9.03 5.77 -18.29
CA TYR A 33 8.14 4.76 -17.75
C TYR A 33 8.48 4.40 -16.29
N VAL A 34 9.76 4.19 -15.98
CA VAL A 34 10.21 3.93 -14.60
C VAL A 34 9.87 5.10 -13.66
N GLY A 35 10.08 6.34 -14.11
CA GLY A 35 9.72 7.53 -13.32
C GLY A 35 8.22 7.65 -13.04
N VAL A 36 7.39 7.37 -14.04
CA VAL A 36 5.92 7.36 -13.89
C VAL A 36 5.47 6.26 -12.94
N GLN A 37 6.02 5.05 -13.05
CA GLN A 37 5.72 3.96 -12.11
C GLN A 37 6.09 4.34 -10.67
N GLU A 38 7.27 4.93 -10.45
CA GLU A 38 7.71 5.32 -9.12
C GLU A 38 6.79 6.40 -8.51
N LYS A 39 6.40 7.39 -9.32
CA LYS A 39 5.43 8.42 -8.91
C LYS A 39 4.08 7.81 -8.55
N ALA A 40 3.58 6.86 -9.34
CA ALA A 40 2.32 6.18 -9.08
C ALA A 40 2.36 5.35 -7.80
N ARG A 41 3.44 4.59 -7.56
CA ARG A 41 3.63 3.82 -6.31
C ARG A 41 3.61 4.72 -5.08
N ARG A 42 4.29 5.88 -5.13
CA ARG A 42 4.30 6.86 -4.04
C ARG A 42 2.92 7.46 -3.80
N ALA A 43 2.22 7.84 -4.86
CA ALA A 43 0.87 8.39 -4.76
C ALA A 43 -0.10 7.38 -4.14
N GLY A 44 -0.08 6.12 -4.58
CA GLY A 44 -0.88 5.04 -4.00
C GLY A 44 -0.54 4.80 -2.52
N MET A 45 0.74 4.86 -2.15
CA MET A 45 1.17 4.75 -0.76
C MET A 45 0.58 5.87 0.12
N THR A 46 0.64 7.12 -0.36
CA THR A 46 0.04 8.27 0.34
C THR A 46 -1.47 8.11 0.46
N GLU A 47 -2.14 7.66 -0.60
CA GLU A 47 -3.60 7.47 -0.60
C GLU A 47 -4.03 6.40 0.41
N ILE A 48 -3.36 5.25 0.44
CA ILE A 48 -3.66 4.19 1.41
C ILE A 48 -3.42 4.68 2.84
N ALA A 49 -2.30 5.36 3.09
CA ALA A 49 -1.98 5.90 4.39
C ALA A 49 -3.05 6.91 4.84
N VAL A 50 -3.30 7.97 4.05
CA VAL A 50 -4.29 9.00 4.39
C VAL A 50 -5.72 8.43 4.48
N GLY A 51 -6.07 7.49 3.60
CA GLY A 51 -7.37 6.83 3.58
C GLY A 51 -7.65 6.01 4.85
N SER A 52 -6.62 5.43 5.47
CA SER A 52 -6.76 4.69 6.74
C SER A 52 -7.07 5.57 7.94
N LYS A 53 -6.94 6.90 7.83
CA LYS A 53 -7.06 7.81 8.98
C LYS A 53 -8.42 7.76 9.66
N SER A 54 -9.50 7.81 8.89
CA SER A 54 -10.87 7.78 9.44
C SER A 54 -11.17 6.44 10.11
N GLU A 55 -10.74 5.34 9.48
CA GLU A 55 -10.86 4.00 10.03
C GLU A 55 -10.11 3.89 11.37
N LEU A 56 -8.83 4.25 11.41
CA LEU A 56 -8.03 4.22 12.63
C LEU A 56 -8.58 5.14 13.73
N GLN A 57 -9.21 6.26 13.35
CA GLN A 57 -9.88 7.14 14.29
C GLN A 57 -11.13 6.47 14.91
N HIS A 58 -11.90 5.71 14.13
CA HIS A 58 -13.02 4.94 14.66
C HIS A 58 -12.55 3.81 15.60
N TRP A 59 -11.48 3.10 15.23
CA TRP A 59 -10.86 2.09 16.10
C TRP A 59 -10.39 2.69 17.43
N LEU A 60 -9.78 3.87 17.38
CA LEU A 60 -9.31 4.58 18.58
C LEU A 60 -10.47 5.05 19.47
N GLN A 61 -11.54 5.57 18.87
CA GLN A 61 -12.72 6.00 19.62
C GLN A 61 -13.42 4.83 20.32
N SER A 62 -13.61 3.71 19.63
CA SER A 62 -14.20 2.49 20.18
C SER A 62 -13.35 1.92 21.33
N SER A 63 -12.03 1.90 21.15
CA SER A 63 -11.05 1.50 22.18
C SER A 63 -11.13 2.34 23.47
N LEU A 64 -11.54 3.60 23.37
CA LEU A 64 -11.70 4.53 24.50
C LEU A 64 -13.13 4.59 25.04
N SER A 65 -14.07 3.83 24.48
CA SER A 65 -15.45 3.77 24.93
C SER A 65 -15.55 3.36 26.40
N SER A 66 -16.49 3.97 27.13
CA SER A 66 -16.75 3.66 28.54
C SER A 66 -17.25 2.22 28.73
N ASN A 67 -17.95 1.69 27.74
CA ASN A 67 -18.48 0.33 27.75
C ASN A 67 -17.45 -0.64 27.14
N LYS A 68 -16.58 -1.18 28.00
CA LYS A 68 -15.44 -2.03 27.58
C LYS A 68 -15.83 -3.39 27.01
N ASN A 69 -17.04 -3.87 27.28
CA ASN A 69 -17.50 -5.21 26.86
C ASN A 69 -18.26 -5.19 25.52
N LEU A 70 -18.44 -4.01 24.92
CA LEU A 70 -19.08 -3.90 23.61
C LEU A 70 -18.08 -4.25 22.51
N ARG A 71 -18.63 -4.73 21.39
CA ARG A 71 -17.94 -4.92 20.11
C ARG A 71 -18.55 -3.94 19.15
N GLU A 72 -17.81 -2.88 18.83
CA GLU A 72 -18.32 -1.79 17.98
C GLU A 72 -17.63 -1.75 16.60
N ILE A 73 -16.48 -2.41 16.47
CA ILE A 73 -15.63 -2.40 15.29
C ILE A 73 -15.40 -3.84 14.82
N ASP A 74 -15.38 -4.02 13.51
CA ASP A 74 -14.92 -5.25 12.86
C ASP A 74 -13.38 -5.29 12.93
N THR A 75 -12.87 -6.12 13.84
CA THR A 75 -11.45 -6.21 14.16
C THR A 75 -10.74 -7.32 13.40
N ASN A 76 -11.50 -8.23 12.78
CA ASN A 76 -10.97 -9.29 11.94
C ASN A 76 -11.13 -8.97 10.43
N LEU A 77 -11.79 -7.86 10.08
CA LEU A 77 -12.02 -7.36 8.73
C LEU A 77 -12.83 -8.32 7.83
N ASN A 78 -13.72 -9.13 8.42
CA ASN A 78 -14.55 -10.09 7.68
C ASN A 78 -15.85 -9.48 7.12
N GLY A 79 -16.13 -8.21 7.43
CA GLY A 79 -17.31 -7.47 6.97
C GLY A 79 -18.49 -7.47 7.95
N ASN A 80 -18.38 -8.12 9.11
CA ASN A 80 -19.42 -8.16 10.15
C ASN A 80 -18.84 -7.81 11.53
N VAL A 81 -19.67 -7.27 12.42
CA VAL A 81 -19.31 -7.08 13.83
C VAL A 81 -20.00 -8.17 14.65
N GLU A 82 -19.23 -9.13 15.13
CA GLU A 82 -19.75 -10.36 15.75
C GLU A 82 -18.87 -10.90 16.90
N GLY A 83 -19.21 -12.07 17.44
CA GLY A 83 -18.54 -12.63 18.62
C GLY A 83 -17.04 -12.90 18.46
N SER A 84 -16.54 -13.03 17.23
CA SER A 84 -15.10 -13.16 16.94
C SER A 84 -14.32 -11.85 17.06
N ASP A 85 -15.01 -10.71 17.12
CA ASP A 85 -14.37 -9.41 17.27
C ASP A 85 -13.93 -9.14 18.70
N ALA A 86 -12.88 -8.33 18.80
CA ALA A 86 -12.38 -7.90 20.08
C ALA A 86 -13.34 -6.89 20.71
N GLU A 87 -13.55 -7.05 22.01
CA GLU A 87 -14.26 -6.06 22.81
C GLU A 87 -13.41 -4.80 22.98
N ASN A 88 -14.05 -3.65 23.15
CA ASN A 88 -13.41 -2.34 23.30
C ASN A 88 -12.28 -2.33 24.33
N GLY A 89 -12.46 -3.02 25.46
CA GLY A 89 -11.44 -3.12 26.50
C GLY A 89 -10.15 -3.82 26.06
N VAL A 90 -10.24 -4.75 25.11
CA VAL A 90 -9.08 -5.45 24.52
C VAL A 90 -8.34 -4.53 23.54
N LEU A 91 -9.04 -3.60 22.89
CA LEU A 91 -8.46 -2.66 21.94
C LEU A 91 -7.63 -1.55 22.62
N TYR A 92 -7.86 -1.26 23.90
CA TYR A 92 -7.24 -0.15 24.65
C TYR A 92 -5.75 0.09 24.38
N ASN A 93 -4.95 -0.96 24.21
CA ASN A 93 -3.53 -0.86 23.85
C ASN A 93 -3.10 -1.86 22.76
N ASN A 94 -4.03 -2.25 21.90
CA ASN A 94 -3.85 -3.36 20.95
C ASN A 94 -4.41 -3.04 19.55
N ILE A 95 -4.68 -1.76 19.26
CA ILE A 95 -5.22 -1.34 17.95
C ILE A 95 -4.19 -1.64 16.87
N ALA A 96 -2.96 -1.16 17.03
CA ALA A 96 -1.93 -1.27 16.00
C ALA A 96 -1.69 -2.72 15.60
N VAL A 97 -1.52 -3.61 16.57
CA VAL A 97 -1.28 -5.04 16.34
C VAL A 97 -2.45 -5.68 15.60
N ARG A 98 -3.70 -5.45 16.05
CA ARG A 98 -4.88 -6.06 15.43
C ARG A 98 -5.15 -5.51 14.03
N TYR A 99 -5.06 -4.20 13.86
CA TYR A 99 -5.23 -3.55 12.56
C TYR A 99 -4.21 -4.07 11.54
N THR A 100 -2.92 -4.05 11.89
CA THR A 100 -1.87 -4.54 11.00
C THR A 100 -2.00 -6.02 10.69
N ALA A 101 -2.38 -6.86 11.67
CA ALA A 101 -2.66 -8.26 11.45
C ALA A 101 -3.80 -8.45 10.45
N GLY A 102 -4.96 -7.82 10.68
CA GLY A 102 -6.12 -7.90 9.79
C GLY A 102 -5.79 -7.46 8.35
N ARG A 103 -5.17 -6.28 8.17
CA ARG A 103 -4.80 -5.78 6.83
C ARG A 103 -3.88 -6.75 6.08
N ASN A 104 -2.92 -7.35 6.79
CA ASN A 104 -1.94 -8.23 6.19
C ASN A 104 -2.47 -9.65 5.94
N THR A 105 -3.37 -10.18 6.78
CA THR A 105 -3.88 -11.55 6.64
C THR A 105 -5.13 -11.62 5.79
N VAL A 106 -6.04 -10.65 5.91
CA VAL A 106 -7.34 -10.67 5.23
C VAL A 106 -7.28 -10.00 3.87
N TYR A 107 -6.78 -8.77 3.82
CA TYR A 107 -6.63 -8.05 2.55
C TYR A 107 -5.34 -8.40 1.82
N GLY A 108 -4.31 -8.87 2.53
CA GLY A 108 -3.06 -9.28 1.92
C GLY A 108 -2.25 -8.11 1.36
N ASP A 109 -2.43 -6.90 1.91
CA ASP A 109 -1.79 -5.68 1.43
C ASP A 109 -0.27 -5.87 1.31
N LYS A 110 0.30 -5.53 0.14
CA LYS A 110 1.74 -5.64 -0.14
C LYS A 110 2.38 -4.29 -0.39
N SER A 111 3.67 -4.22 -0.07
CA SER A 111 4.50 -3.09 -0.47
C SER A 111 4.49 -2.93 -2.00
N PRO A 112 4.37 -1.69 -2.53
CA PRO A 112 4.46 -1.42 -3.96
C PRO A 112 5.84 -1.72 -4.58
N TRP A 113 6.89 -1.86 -3.75
CA TRP A 113 8.27 -2.04 -4.19
C TRP A 113 8.85 -3.41 -3.86
N PHE A 114 8.32 -4.07 -2.83
CA PHE A 114 8.91 -5.27 -2.25
C PHE A 114 7.83 -6.35 -2.05
N ASN A 115 8.22 -7.62 -2.08
CA ASN A 115 7.29 -8.71 -1.78
C ASN A 115 7.16 -8.95 -0.26
N ILE A 116 6.80 -7.89 0.48
CA ILE A 116 6.62 -7.89 1.93
C ILE A 116 5.26 -7.28 2.28
N PRO A 117 4.70 -7.57 3.47
CA PRO A 117 3.46 -6.95 3.93
C PRO A 117 3.56 -5.42 3.95
N LEU A 118 2.48 -4.75 3.57
CA LEU A 118 2.42 -3.30 3.54
C LEU A 118 2.46 -2.71 4.95
N TRP A 119 1.67 -3.29 5.87
CA TRP A 119 1.50 -2.77 7.22
C TRP A 119 2.47 -3.46 8.19
N ASN A 120 3.07 -2.70 9.09
CA ASN A 120 3.94 -3.23 10.11
C ASN A 120 3.94 -2.37 11.39
N LEU A 121 4.59 -2.87 12.43
CA LEU A 121 4.60 -2.26 13.76
C LEU A 121 5.97 -1.63 14.11
N ASN A 122 6.91 -1.56 13.17
CA ASN A 122 8.29 -1.20 13.48
C ASN A 122 8.48 0.32 13.61
N ASP A 123 9.15 0.75 14.68
CA ASP A 123 9.71 2.09 14.84
C ASP A 123 11.20 1.89 15.21
N PRO A 124 12.15 2.11 14.28
CA PRO A 124 12.03 2.84 13.01
C PRO A 124 11.27 2.07 11.92
N PRO A 125 10.58 2.79 11.00
CA PRO A 125 9.78 2.19 9.94
C PRO A 125 10.65 1.49 8.87
N ILE A 126 10.16 0.36 8.36
CA ILE A 126 10.82 -0.38 7.28
C ILE A 126 10.61 0.35 5.94
N PRO A 127 11.61 0.45 5.04
CA PRO A 127 11.44 1.04 3.71
C PRO A 127 10.32 0.40 2.88
N GLY A 128 9.55 1.22 2.19
CA GLY A 128 8.48 0.80 1.29
C GLY A 128 7.23 0.27 1.99
N THR A 129 7.02 0.59 3.27
CA THR A 129 5.92 0.08 4.08
C THR A 129 5.21 1.20 4.85
N ILE A 130 4.06 0.88 5.43
CA ILE A 130 3.33 1.74 6.38
C ILE A 130 3.54 1.16 7.78
N SER A 131 4.22 1.91 8.63
CA SER A 131 4.32 1.60 10.05
C SER A 131 3.15 2.23 10.80
N LEU A 132 2.46 1.42 11.58
CA LEU A 132 1.42 1.84 12.51
C LEU A 132 1.89 1.48 13.93
N THR A 133 2.09 2.48 14.76
CA THR A 133 2.44 2.29 16.18
C THR A 133 1.42 2.94 17.09
N GLN A 134 1.33 2.44 18.32
CA GLN A 134 0.44 2.98 19.36
C GLN A 134 1.30 3.45 20.55
N PRO A 135 1.82 4.69 20.52
CA PRO A 135 2.67 5.22 21.60
C PRO A 135 1.94 5.35 22.94
N ALA A 136 0.62 5.53 22.90
CA ALA A 136 -0.24 5.61 24.08
C ALA A 136 -1.63 5.04 23.75
N PRO A 137 -2.44 4.62 24.74
CA PRO A 137 -3.78 4.11 24.51
C PRO A 137 -4.69 5.04 23.69
N SER A 138 -4.50 6.36 23.86
CA SER A 138 -5.26 7.40 23.15
C SER A 138 -4.55 7.98 21.93
N LYS A 139 -3.42 7.40 21.49
CA LYS A 139 -2.61 7.92 20.39
C LYS A 139 -2.11 6.84 19.44
N LEU A 140 -2.28 7.07 18.14
CA LEU A 140 -1.70 6.26 17.07
C LEU A 140 -0.79 7.12 16.22
N LYS A 141 0.31 6.54 15.74
CA LYS A 141 1.25 7.16 14.83
C LYS A 141 1.31 6.32 13.57
N VAL A 142 1.14 6.95 12.42
CA VAL A 142 1.22 6.31 11.11
C VAL A 142 2.36 6.95 10.32
N VAL A 143 3.28 6.12 9.81
CA VAL A 143 4.42 6.56 9.01
C VAL A 143 4.51 5.71 7.76
N ALA A 144 4.27 6.31 6.60
CA ALA A 144 4.45 5.69 5.29
C ALA A 144 5.83 6.06 4.72
N THR A 145 6.59 5.06 4.33
CA THR A 145 7.95 5.23 3.78
C THR A 145 8.03 4.80 2.32
N GLY A 146 8.91 5.45 1.57
CA GLY A 146 9.25 5.08 0.21
C GLY A 146 10.33 4.02 0.13
N LYS A 147 10.72 3.68 -1.11
CA LYS A 147 11.65 2.58 -1.41
C LYS A 147 12.98 2.67 -0.63
N ASN A 148 13.47 3.89 -0.39
CA ASN A 148 14.78 4.11 0.24
C ASN A 148 14.64 4.51 1.73
N GLY A 149 13.45 4.39 2.31
CA GLY A 149 13.19 4.74 3.70
C GLY A 149 12.86 6.22 3.92
N GLU A 150 12.72 7.01 2.85
CA GLU A 150 12.23 8.38 2.93
C GLU A 150 10.80 8.40 3.46
N ILE A 151 10.49 9.31 4.38
CA ILE A 151 9.12 9.49 4.86
C ILE A 151 8.33 10.16 3.74
N ILE A 152 7.33 9.46 3.20
CA ILE A 152 6.40 10.00 2.21
C ILE A 152 5.29 10.77 2.91
N THR A 153 4.74 10.20 3.97
CA THR A 153 3.63 10.77 4.73
C THR A 153 3.70 10.28 6.16
N GLN A 154 3.45 11.18 7.11
CA GLN A 154 3.36 10.86 8.52
C GLN A 154 2.24 11.69 9.14
N TYR A 155 1.45 11.05 10.00
CA TYR A 155 0.47 11.74 10.83
C TYR A 155 0.22 10.99 12.13
N ASP A 156 -0.24 11.73 13.12
CA ASP A 156 -0.70 11.19 14.39
C ASP A 156 -2.23 11.30 14.49
N ILE A 157 -2.85 10.31 15.12
CA ILE A 157 -4.25 10.33 15.51
C ILE A 157 -4.27 10.35 17.03
N SER A 158 -5.03 11.27 17.61
CA SER A 158 -5.21 11.35 19.06
C SER A 158 -6.64 11.73 19.38
N VAL A 159 -7.17 11.15 20.45
CA VAL A 159 -8.44 11.55 21.05
C VAL A 159 -8.12 12.19 22.41
N TYR A 160 -8.71 13.36 22.66
CA TYR A 160 -8.53 14.14 23.89
C TYR A 160 -9.68 13.88 24.87
#